data_AF-A0A2H6HCI1-F1
#
_entry.id   AF-A0A2H6HCI1-F1
#
_cell.length_a   1.000
_cell.length_b   1.000
_cell.length_c   1.000
_cell.angle_alpha   90.00
_cell.angle_beta   90.00
_cell.angle_gamma   90.00
#
_symmetry.space_group_name_H-M   'P 1'
#
loop_
_entity.id
_entity.type
_entity.pdbx_description
1 polymer ?
#
loop_
_entity_poly.entity_id
_entity_poly.type
_entity_poly.pdbx_seq_one_letter_code
_entity_poly.pdbx_strand_id
1 'polypeptide(L)'
;MDHAYGVTIGYSRPMALLFTAIGFALITLTWVIYLAAIPRETVPARPIGHVVAMLVGLAAVAVGLARSFDPIDVLSIVLTVSALGLAGFFFFLLTIARLPDGELQVGVGDALLGFTTHDSSGMPVNTDAWQGQRILLKFFRGKW
;
A
#
# COMPACT_ATOMS: atom_id res chain seq x y z
N MET A 1 -2.86 -16.64 55.92
CA MET A 1 -1.51 -16.64 55.33
C MET A 1 -1.66 -17.25 53.96
N ASP A 2 -1.84 -16.37 52.99
CA ASP A 2 -2.31 -16.69 51.64
C ASP A 2 -1.15 -17.19 50.78
N HIS A 3 -1.20 -18.46 50.38
CA HIS A 3 -0.34 -18.98 49.33
C HIS A 3 -0.94 -18.60 47.98
N ALA A 4 -0.46 -17.49 47.43
CA ALA A 4 -0.74 -17.08 46.06
C ALA A 4 -0.17 -18.12 45.08
N TYR A 5 -1.04 -18.95 44.51
CA TYR A 5 -0.76 -19.72 43.32
C TYR A 5 -0.59 -18.76 42.13
N GLY A 6 0.61 -18.24 41.97
CA GLY A 6 1.01 -17.55 40.75
C GLY A 6 1.06 -18.56 39.61
N VAL A 7 -0.06 -18.74 38.92
CA VAL A 7 -0.08 -19.37 37.59
C VAL A 7 0.62 -18.38 36.65
N THR A 8 1.95 -18.46 36.57
CA THR A 8 2.66 -17.95 35.41
C THR A 8 2.20 -18.80 34.23
N ILE A 9 1.23 -18.28 33.47
CA ILE A 9 0.87 -18.82 32.16
C ILE A 9 2.13 -18.65 31.29
N GLY A 10 3.01 -19.64 31.33
CA GLY A 10 4.18 -19.73 30.46
C GLY A 10 3.66 -19.91 29.04
N TYR A 11 3.59 -18.82 28.29
CA TYR A 11 3.16 -18.88 26.89
C TYR A 11 4.20 -19.68 26.09
N SER A 12 3.76 -20.78 25.49
CA SER A 12 4.64 -21.69 24.75
C SER A 12 5.11 -21.08 23.43
N ARG A 13 6.39 -21.25 23.09
CA ARG A 13 7.03 -20.91 21.80
C ARG A 13 6.17 -21.07 20.53
N PRO A 14 5.39 -22.16 20.32
CA PRO A 14 4.53 -22.29 19.15
C PRO A 14 3.50 -21.16 19.01
N MET A 15 3.05 -20.57 20.13
CA MET A 15 2.09 -19.48 20.09
C MET A 15 2.74 -18.19 19.56
N ALA A 16 3.98 -17.90 19.96
CA ALA A 16 4.72 -16.75 19.49
C ALA A 16 4.97 -16.84 17.97
N LEU A 17 5.44 -18.00 17.51
CA LEU A 17 5.67 -18.26 16.09
C LEU A 17 4.38 -18.21 15.27
N LEU A 18 3.27 -18.69 15.82
CA LEU A 18 1.97 -18.63 15.15
C LEU A 18 1.55 -17.17 14.90
N PHE A 19 1.66 -16.30 15.91
CA PHE A 19 1.31 -14.89 15.77
C PHE A 19 2.22 -14.15 14.79
N THR A 20 3.54 -14.39 14.83
CA THR A 20 4.48 -13.79 13.86
C THR A 20 4.20 -14.27 12.44
N ALA A 21 3.94 -15.57 12.25
CA ALA A 21 3.60 -16.14 10.95
C ALA A 21 2.28 -15.61 10.38
N ILE A 22 1.23 -15.52 11.21
CA ILE A 22 -0.07 -14.95 10.80
C ILE A 22 0.11 -13.49 10.38
N GLY A 23 0.81 -12.69 11.18
CA GLY A 23 1.01 -11.28 10.88
C GLY A 23 1.85 -11.06 9.61
N PHE A 24 2.92 -11.84 9.42
CA PHE A 24 3.73 -11.82 8.20
C PHE A 24 2.93 -12.25 6.97
N ALA A 25 2.14 -13.32 7.07
CA ALA A 25 1.31 -13.80 5.98
C ALA A 25 0.26 -12.75 5.58
N LEU A 26 -0.37 -12.09 6.55
CA LEU A 26 -1.35 -11.03 6.30
C LEU A 26 -0.73 -9.83 5.59
N ILE A 27 0.44 -9.37 6.04
CA ILE A 27 1.18 -8.27 5.40
C ILE A 27 1.56 -8.64 3.96
N THR A 28 2.07 -9.85 3.76
CA THR A 28 2.46 -10.34 2.42
C THR A 28 1.26 -10.47 1.49
N LEU A 29 0.14 -11.03 1.97
CA LEU A 29 -1.09 -11.13 1.20
C LEU A 29 -1.64 -9.74 0.82
N THR A 30 -1.57 -8.78 1.75
CA THR A 30 -1.97 -7.39 1.49
C THR A 30 -1.13 -6.78 0.37
N TRP A 31 0.18 -7.02 0.36
CA TRP A 31 1.07 -6.63 -0.74
C TRP A 31 0.68 -7.28 -2.07
N VAL A 32 0.42 -8.59 -2.09
CA VAL A 32 0.03 -9.32 -3.30
C VAL A 32 -1.26 -8.75 -3.89
N ILE A 33 -2.28 -8.52 -3.05
CA ILE A 33 -3.56 -7.94 -3.48
C ILE A 33 -3.37 -6.53 -4.01
N TYR A 34 -2.60 -5.69 -3.30
CA TYR A 34 -2.33 -4.32 -3.72
C TYR A 34 -1.61 -4.27 -5.08
N LEU A 35 -0.53 -5.04 -5.24
CA LEU A 35 0.25 -5.09 -6.47
C LEU A 35 -0.56 -5.68 -7.64
N ALA A 36 -1.45 -6.63 -7.39
CA ALA A 36 -2.33 -7.19 -8.41
C ALA A 36 -3.35 -6.16 -8.95
N ALA A 37 -3.68 -5.13 -8.17
CA ALA A 37 -4.58 -4.05 -8.59
C ALA A 37 -3.89 -3.03 -9.52
N ILE A 38 -2.56 -2.91 -9.49
CA ILE A 38 -1.78 -1.94 -10.28
C ILE A 38 -1.96 -2.14 -11.80
N PRO A 39 -1.65 -3.31 -12.39
CA PRO A 39 -1.78 -3.50 -13.84
C PRO A 39 -3.23 -3.51 -14.32
N ARG A 40 -4.20 -3.58 -13.39
CA ARG A 40 -5.64 -3.49 -13.69
C ARG A 40 -6.19 -2.08 -13.57
N GLU A 41 -5.36 -1.10 -13.20
CA GLU A 41 -5.76 0.30 -12.96
C GLU A 41 -6.91 0.43 -11.94
N THR A 42 -7.03 -0.53 -11.01
CA THR A 42 -8.09 -0.60 -9.99
C THR A 42 -7.57 -0.29 -8.59
N VAL A 43 -6.39 0.32 -8.49
CA VAL A 43 -5.81 0.72 -7.20
C VAL A 43 -6.73 1.76 -6.56
N PRO A 44 -7.25 1.52 -5.34
CA PRO A 44 -8.11 2.49 -4.67
C PRO A 44 -7.37 3.81 -4.44
N ALA A 45 -8.02 4.94 -4.73
CA ALA A 45 -7.47 6.27 -4.47
C ALA A 45 -7.07 6.46 -2.99
N ARG A 46 -7.82 5.81 -2.08
CA ARG A 46 -7.51 5.72 -0.65
C ARG A 46 -7.48 4.25 -0.24
N PRO A 47 -6.31 3.62 -0.07
CA PRO A 47 -6.20 2.18 0.19
C PRO A 47 -6.46 1.83 1.66
N ILE A 48 -7.56 2.32 2.24
CA ILE A 48 -7.88 2.18 3.68
C ILE A 48 -7.91 0.71 4.11
N GLY A 49 -8.51 -0.18 3.30
CA GLY A 49 -8.55 -1.61 3.60
C GLY A 49 -7.15 -2.24 3.72
N HIS A 50 -6.22 -1.83 2.84
CA HIS A 50 -4.83 -2.29 2.90
C HIS A 50 -4.11 -1.72 4.13
N VAL A 51 -4.32 -0.45 4.46
CA VAL A 51 -3.77 0.19 5.68
C VAL A 51 -4.22 -0.57 6.93
N VAL A 52 -5.51 -0.86 7.07
CA VAL A 52 -6.05 -1.60 8.21
C VAL A 52 -5.46 -3.01 8.27
N ALA A 53 -5.38 -3.73 7.14
CA ALA A 53 -4.78 -5.06 7.10
C ALA A 53 -3.30 -5.05 7.51
N MET A 54 -2.52 -4.05 7.06
CA MET A 54 -1.13 -3.86 7.48
C MET A 54 -1.03 -3.62 8.99
N LEU A 55 -1.88 -2.77 9.57
CA LEU A 55 -1.88 -2.50 11.01
C LEU A 55 -2.25 -3.74 11.84
N VAL A 56 -3.23 -4.53 11.39
CA VAL A 56 -3.60 -5.80 12.03
C VAL A 56 -2.44 -6.79 11.96
N GLY A 57 -1.75 -6.89 10.82
CA GLY A 57 -0.58 -7.74 10.67
C GLY A 57 0.58 -7.33 11.57
N LEU A 58 0.83 -6.02 11.68
CA LEU A 58 1.81 -5.45 12.61
C LEU A 58 1.47 -5.73 14.06
N ALA A 59 0.20 -5.62 14.45
CA ALA A 59 -0.25 -5.96 15.79
C ALA A 59 -0.02 -7.45 16.11
N ALA A 60 -0.31 -8.34 15.16
CA ALA A 60 -0.05 -9.78 15.32
C ALA A 60 1.46 -10.08 15.47
N VAL A 61 2.30 -9.45 14.65
CA VAL A 61 3.77 -9.57 14.77
C VAL A 61 4.26 -9.04 16.12
N ALA A 62 3.75 -7.90 16.59
CA ALA A 62 4.11 -7.33 17.88
C ALA A 62 3.71 -8.25 19.05
N VAL A 63 2.53 -8.88 18.98
CA VAL A 63 2.10 -9.89 19.96
C VAL A 63 3.02 -11.10 19.92
N GLY A 64 3.37 -11.60 18.73
CA GLY A 64 4.31 -12.72 18.58
C GLY A 64 5.66 -12.41 19.21
N LEU A 65 6.24 -11.25 18.90
CA LEU A 65 7.52 -10.79 19.46
C LEU A 65 7.48 -10.63 20.98
N ALA A 66 6.43 -10.00 21.51
CA ALA A 66 6.25 -9.82 22.95
C ALA A 66 6.05 -11.14 23.72
N ARG A 67 5.83 -12.25 23.02
CA ARG A 67 5.72 -13.60 23.59
C ARG A 67 6.93 -14.48 23.28
N SER A 68 7.91 -13.97 22.54
CA SER A 68 9.19 -14.62 22.29
C SER A 68 10.14 -14.38 23.46
N PHE A 69 9.88 -14.98 24.61
CA PHE A 69 10.87 -15.03 25.71
C PHE A 69 11.48 -16.42 25.81
N ASP A 70 12.74 -16.49 25.37
CA ASP A 70 13.78 -17.51 25.61
C ASP A 70 13.51 -18.99 25.24
N PRO A 71 14.47 -19.68 24.57
CA PRO A 71 15.53 -19.13 23.73
C PRO A 71 14.99 -18.35 22.54
N ILE A 72 15.81 -17.40 22.07
CA ILE A 72 15.59 -16.61 20.84
C ILE A 72 15.15 -17.52 19.70
N ASP A 73 13.93 -17.32 19.20
CA ASP A 73 13.43 -17.96 17.98
C ASP A 73 13.83 -17.11 16.77
N VAL A 74 14.93 -17.52 16.13
CA VAL A 74 15.50 -16.84 14.96
C VAL A 74 14.45 -16.67 13.86
N LEU A 75 13.57 -17.65 13.65
CA LEU A 75 12.54 -17.57 12.62
C LEU A 75 11.52 -16.47 12.93
N SER A 76 11.05 -16.40 14.18
CA SER A 76 10.16 -15.31 14.63
C SER A 76 10.79 -13.93 14.46
N ILE A 77 12.10 -13.80 14.71
CA ILE A 77 12.83 -12.54 14.47
C ILE A 77 12.86 -12.21 12.98
N VAL A 78 13.25 -13.17 12.12
CA VAL A 78 13.32 -12.94 10.67
C VAL A 78 11.96 -12.51 10.13
N LEU A 79 10.89 -13.22 10.47
CA LEU A 79 9.52 -12.88 10.06
C LEU A 79 9.11 -11.50 10.55
N THR A 80 9.46 -11.15 11.79
CA THR A 80 9.17 -9.84 12.37
C THR A 80 9.89 -8.71 11.64
N VAL A 81 11.19 -8.84 11.40
CA VAL A 81 11.99 -7.83 10.70
C VAL A 81 11.51 -7.67 9.26
N SER A 82 11.22 -8.77 8.56
CA SER A 82 10.67 -8.72 7.20
C SER A 82 9.29 -8.06 7.17
N ALA A 83 8.40 -8.38 8.11
CA ALA A 83 7.09 -7.77 8.23
C ALA A 83 7.18 -6.26 8.47
N LEU A 84 8.06 -5.82 9.39
CA LEU A 84 8.30 -4.40 9.66
C LEU A 84 8.84 -3.68 8.42
N GLY A 85 9.79 -4.29 7.70
CA GLY A 85 10.33 -3.75 6.46
C GLY A 85 9.27 -3.60 5.37
N LEU A 86 8.45 -4.63 5.15
CA LEU A 86 7.37 -4.63 4.16
C LEU A 86 6.28 -3.60 4.50
N ALA A 87 5.83 -3.54 5.75
CA ALA A 87 4.82 -2.58 6.17
C ALA A 87 5.37 -1.14 6.15
N GLY A 88 6.60 -0.94 6.61
CA GLY A 88 7.29 0.36 6.57
C GLY A 88 7.45 0.87 5.14
N PHE A 89 7.88 0.01 4.22
CA PHE A 89 7.97 0.35 2.80
C PHE A 89 6.60 0.67 2.20
N PHE A 90 5.56 -0.09 2.55
CA PHE A 90 4.19 0.19 2.11
C PHE A 90 3.73 1.58 2.54
N PHE A 91 3.89 1.93 3.82
CA PHE A 91 3.52 3.26 4.32
C PHE A 91 4.36 4.37 3.70
N PHE A 92 5.67 4.15 3.52
CA PHE A 92 6.53 5.08 2.79
C PHE A 92 6.00 5.35 1.37
N LEU A 93 5.62 4.32 0.61
CA LEU A 93 5.04 4.50 -0.72
C LEU A 93 3.77 5.35 -0.70
N LEU A 94 2.91 5.20 0.31
CA LEU A 94 1.72 6.03 0.44
C LEU A 94 2.05 7.52 0.66
N THR A 95 3.21 7.85 1.26
CA THR A 95 3.62 9.26 1.43
C THR A 95 4.02 9.94 0.11
N ILE A 96 4.54 9.18 -0.85
CA ILE A 96 4.98 9.68 -2.16
C ILE A 96 3.91 9.50 -3.24
N ALA A 97 2.94 8.61 -3.02
CA ALA A 97 1.80 8.39 -3.91
C ALA A 97 0.73 9.48 -3.75
N ARG A 98 1.09 10.74 -4.00
CA ARG A 98 0.12 11.83 -4.12
C ARG A 98 -0.59 11.69 -5.47
N LEU A 99 -1.80 11.16 -5.47
CA LEU A 99 -2.69 11.36 -6.60
C LEU A 99 -3.19 12.81 -6.56
N PRO A 100 -3.33 13.49 -7.71
CA PRO A 100 -4.03 14.77 -7.74
C PRO A 100 -5.41 14.59 -7.13
N ASP A 101 -5.74 15.42 -6.14
CA ASP A 101 -7.07 15.45 -5.55
C ASP A 101 -8.03 16.04 -6.60
N GLY A 102 -8.80 15.19 -7.26
CA GLY A 102 -9.79 15.62 -8.24
C GLY A 102 -10.55 14.46 -8.85
N GLU A 103 -11.87 14.58 -8.89
CA GLU A 103 -12.69 13.74 -9.76
C GLU A 103 -12.43 14.11 -11.22
N LEU A 104 -12.49 13.12 -12.11
CA LEU A 104 -12.42 13.36 -13.53
C LEU A 104 -13.64 14.19 -13.95
N GLN A 105 -13.43 15.44 -14.37
CA GLN A 105 -14.51 16.35 -14.78
C GLN A 105 -14.88 16.24 -16.27
N VAL A 106 -14.54 15.13 -16.92
CA VAL A 106 -14.84 14.91 -18.35
C VAL A 106 -15.59 13.60 -18.53
N GLY A 107 -16.71 13.66 -19.24
CA GLY A 107 -17.56 12.54 -19.63
C GLY A 107 -17.55 12.29 -21.14
N VAL A 108 -18.04 11.12 -21.53
CA VAL A 108 -18.25 10.80 -22.96
C VAL A 108 -19.41 11.64 -23.48
N GLY A 109 -19.14 12.41 -24.55
CA GLY A 109 -20.11 13.32 -25.16
C GLY A 109 -19.90 14.79 -24.81
N ASP A 110 -19.05 15.08 -23.82
CA ASP A 110 -18.67 16.46 -23.49
C ASP A 110 -17.87 17.09 -24.63
N ALA A 111 -18.04 18.41 -24.78
CA ALA A 111 -17.19 19.18 -25.67
C ALA A 111 -15.74 19.15 -25.16
N LEU A 112 -14.77 19.08 -26.09
CA LEU A 112 -13.36 19.16 -25.74
C LEU A 112 -13.07 20.48 -25.04
N LEU A 113 -12.50 20.41 -23.84
CA LEU A 113 -12.09 21.60 -23.09
C LEU A 113 -11.01 22.37 -23.85
N GLY A 114 -11.15 23.68 -23.91
CA GLY A 114 -10.14 24.55 -24.52
C GLY A 114 -8.85 24.56 -23.70
N PHE A 115 -7.72 24.22 -24.32
CA PHE A 115 -6.40 24.36 -23.68
C PHE A 115 -5.33 24.79 -24.66
N THR A 116 -4.27 25.39 -24.11
CA THR A 116 -3.06 25.79 -24.84
C THR A 116 -1.88 25.05 -24.25
N THR A 117 -1.10 24.39 -25.09
CA THR A 117 0.13 23.69 -24.76
C THR A 117 1.25 24.11 -25.72
N HIS A 118 2.44 23.54 -25.57
CA HIS A 118 3.51 23.68 -26.55
C HIS A 118 3.81 22.32 -27.19
N ASP A 119 4.19 22.33 -28.46
CA ASP A 119 4.69 21.15 -29.16
C ASP A 119 6.16 20.85 -28.81
N SER A 120 6.75 19.84 -29.46
CA SER A 120 8.15 19.46 -29.28
C SER A 120 9.15 20.54 -29.71
N SER A 121 8.73 21.49 -30.53
CA SER A 121 9.53 22.62 -31.01
C SER A 121 9.39 23.85 -30.12
N GLY A 122 8.55 23.78 -29.08
CA GLY A 122 8.24 24.91 -28.21
C GLY A 122 7.22 25.89 -28.81
N MET A 123 6.56 25.53 -29.90
CA MET A 123 5.53 26.37 -30.52
C MET A 123 4.19 26.16 -29.80
N PRO A 124 3.43 27.23 -29.54
CA PRO A 124 2.12 27.12 -28.90
C PRO A 124 1.13 26.39 -29.83
N VAL A 125 0.41 25.43 -29.27
CA VAL A 125 -0.68 24.69 -29.91
C VAL A 125 -1.92 24.83 -29.05
N ASN A 126 -3.03 25.26 -29.65
CA ASN A 126 -4.33 25.30 -29.01
C ASN A 126 -5.25 24.21 -29.56
N THR A 127 -6.30 23.91 -28.81
CA THR A 127 -7.35 22.96 -29.24
C THR A 127 -8.09 23.37 -30.51
N ASP A 128 -8.10 24.66 -30.86
CA ASP A 128 -8.75 25.11 -32.10
C ASP A 128 -8.05 24.58 -33.35
N ALA A 129 -6.74 24.34 -33.28
CA ALA A 129 -5.96 23.73 -34.36
C ALA A 129 -6.43 22.32 -34.74
N TRP A 130 -7.22 21.66 -33.88
CA TRP A 130 -7.70 20.30 -34.07
C TRP A 130 -9.19 20.21 -34.41
N GLN A 131 -9.85 21.34 -34.69
CA GLN A 131 -11.26 21.33 -35.07
C GLN A 131 -11.52 20.46 -36.31
N GLY A 132 -12.54 19.62 -36.23
CA GLY A 132 -12.90 18.67 -37.29
C GLY A 132 -12.02 17.42 -37.37
N GLN A 133 -11.01 17.27 -36.50
CA GLN A 133 -10.14 16.10 -36.46
C GLN A 133 -10.51 15.15 -35.31
N ARG A 134 -10.25 13.86 -35.51
CA ARG A 134 -10.30 12.88 -34.42
C ARG A 134 -8.94 12.86 -33.74
N ILE A 135 -8.91 13.21 -32.46
CA ILE A 135 -7.67 13.29 -31.68
C ILE A 135 -7.66 12.28 -30.54
N LEU A 136 -6.46 11.82 -30.17
CA LEU A 136 -6.20 11.04 -28.97
C LEU A 136 -5.27 11.85 -28.07
N LEU A 137 -5.77 12.26 -26.90
CA LEU A 137 -4.96 12.91 -25.87
C LEU A 137 -4.43 11.85 -24.92
N LYS A 138 -3.11 11.75 -24.83
CA LYS A 138 -2.42 10.83 -23.92
C LYS A 138 -1.60 11.61 -22.91
N PHE A 139 -1.92 11.44 -21.63
CA PHE A 139 -1.21 12.07 -20.52
C PHE A 139 -0.11 11.15 -20.01
N PHE A 140 1.08 11.71 -19.80
CA PHE A 140 2.23 11.00 -19.24
C PHE A 140 2.62 11.61 -17.90
N ARG A 141 2.97 10.75 -16.92
CA ARG A 141 3.59 11.21 -15.67
C ARG A 141 5.10 11.30 -15.87
N GLY A 142 5.58 12.45 -16.34
CA GLY A 142 7.00 12.73 -16.56
C GLY A 142 7.34 13.10 -18.01
N LYS A 143 8.59 13.50 -18.25
CA LYS A 143 9.14 13.70 -19.59
C LYS A 143 9.67 12.37 -20.10
N TRP A 144 9.36 12.04 -21.35
CA TRP A 144 10.06 11.01 -22.13
C TRP A 144 11.08 11.69 -23.00
#